data_AF-A0A944Y663-F1
#
_entry.id   AF-A0A944Y663-F1
#
_cell.length_a   1.000
_cell.length_b   1.000
_cell.length_c   1.000
_cell.angle_alpha   90.00
_cell.angle_beta   90.00
_cell.angle_gamma   90.00
#
_symmetry.space_group_name_H-M   'P 1'
#
loop_
_entity.id
_entity.type
_entity.pdbx_description
1 polymer ?
#
loop_
_entity_poly.entity_id
_entity_poly.type
_entity_poly.pdbx_seq_one_letter_code
_entity_poly.pdbx_strand_id
1 'polypeptide(L)'
;MNTTTPEFNATPVAPVNQDIMGPEIKIKHLAIKIKKLNKLCNQLDPYLPIPEDTQAELREFHITDFFDPFTITNKLLVLLEDSIEELHKLEGHPDTK
;
A
#
# COMPACT_ATOMS: atom_id res chain seq x y z
N MET A 1 -44.03 22.75 -25.95
CA MET A 1 -42.60 22.97 -25.66
C MET A 1 -42.44 22.90 -24.15
N ASN A 2 -42.21 21.70 -23.64
CA ASN A 2 -42.03 21.40 -22.21
C ASN A 2 -40.54 21.22 -21.94
N THR A 3 -39.97 22.12 -21.14
CA THR A 3 -38.58 22.09 -20.68
C THR A 3 -38.48 21.13 -19.49
N THR A 4 -37.96 19.93 -19.73
CA THR A 4 -37.60 18.99 -18.66
C THR A 4 -36.13 19.22 -18.28
N THR A 5 -35.93 19.82 -17.12
CA THR A 5 -34.65 19.86 -16.40
C THR A 5 -34.33 18.45 -15.89
N PRO A 6 -33.10 17.91 -16.06
CA PRO A 6 -32.70 16.71 -15.35
C PRO A 6 -32.28 17.08 -13.92
N GLU A 7 -33.04 16.60 -12.93
CA GLU A 7 -32.67 16.62 -11.51
C GLU A 7 -31.36 15.84 -11.30
N PHE A 8 -30.33 16.54 -10.84
CA PHE A 8 -29.13 15.95 -10.27
C PHE A 8 -29.50 15.22 -8.97
N ASN A 9 -29.70 13.91 -9.05
CA ASN A 9 -29.85 13.06 -7.86
C ASN A 9 -28.49 12.91 -7.17
N ALA A 10 -28.14 13.89 -6.33
CA ALA A 10 -27.02 13.78 -5.40
C ALA A 10 -27.42 12.81 -4.28
N THR A 11 -27.19 11.52 -4.50
CA THR A 11 -27.23 10.54 -3.41
C THR A 11 -26.13 10.92 -2.41
N PRO A 12 -26.42 11.02 -1.10
CA PRO A 12 -25.38 11.16 -0.09
C PRO A 12 -24.64 9.81 -0.06
N VAL A 13 -23.41 9.78 -0.57
CA VAL A 13 -22.54 8.62 -0.38
C VAL A 13 -22.28 8.53 1.12
N ALA A 14 -22.89 7.54 1.77
CA ALA A 14 -22.64 7.26 3.17
C ALA A 14 -21.13 7.04 3.37
N PRO A 15 -20.54 7.47 4.51
CA PRO A 15 -19.16 7.16 4.80
C PRO A 15 -19.03 5.63 4.84
N VAL A 16 -18.25 5.06 3.92
CA VAL A 16 -17.91 3.65 3.94
C VAL A 16 -17.17 3.40 5.25
N ASN A 17 -17.88 2.82 6.22
CA ASN A 17 -17.34 2.50 7.53
C ASN A 17 -16.23 1.45 7.31
N GLN A 18 -14.96 1.84 7.53
CA GLN A 18 -13.77 0.99 7.38
C GLN A 18 -13.69 -0.17 8.39
N ASP A 19 -14.73 -0.45 9.18
CA ASP A 19 -14.72 -1.39 10.29
C ASP A 19 -15.26 -2.80 9.94
N ILE A 20 -15.51 -3.09 8.65
CA ILE A 20 -15.97 -4.43 8.22
C ILE A 20 -14.98 -5.04 7.21
N MET A 21 -13.69 -5.01 7.51
CA MET A 21 -12.72 -5.85 6.79
C MET A 21 -12.45 -7.07 7.65
N GLY A 22 -13.14 -8.17 7.36
CA GLY A 22 -12.84 -9.48 7.96
C GLY A 22 -11.36 -9.84 7.78
N PRO A 23 -10.79 -10.69 8.65
CA PRO A 23 -9.37 -11.04 8.64
C PRO A 23 -8.88 -11.49 7.26
N GLU A 24 -9.72 -12.19 6.50
CA GLU A 24 -9.42 -12.63 5.12
C GLU A 24 -9.16 -11.47 4.14
N ILE A 25 -9.88 -10.35 4.27
CA ILE A 25 -9.66 -9.18 3.40
C ILE A 25 -8.39 -8.44 3.82
N LYS A 26 -8.11 -8.37 5.12
CA LYS A 26 -6.86 -7.79 5.65
C LYS A 26 -5.64 -8.59 5.18
N ILE A 27 -5.69 -9.92 5.26
CA ILE A 27 -4.66 -10.84 4.75
C ILE A 27 -4.44 -10.62 3.25
N LYS A 28 -5.51 -10.54 2.45
CA LYS A 28 -5.38 -10.26 1.00
C LYS A 28 -4.74 -8.90 0.72
N HIS A 29 -5.14 -7.86 1.44
CA HIS A 29 -4.55 -6.53 1.28
C HIS A 29 -3.07 -6.52 1.68
N LEU A 30 -2.70 -7.20 2.77
CA LEU A 30 -1.31 -7.36 3.19
C LEU A 30 -0.49 -8.14 2.17
N ALA A 31 -1.01 -9.23 1.63
CA ALA A 31 -0.33 -10.00 0.58
C ALA A 31 -0.06 -9.14 -0.67
N ILE A 32 -1.02 -8.29 -1.07
CA ILE A 32 -0.83 -7.34 -2.19
C ILE A 32 0.24 -6.30 -1.83
N LYS A 33 0.20 -5.75 -0.61
CA LYS A 33 1.19 -4.78 -0.11
C LYS A 33 2.60 -5.37 -0.12
N ILE A 34 2.78 -6.57 0.44
CA ILE A 34 4.05 -7.32 0.46
C ILE A 34 4.56 -7.54 -0.96
N LYS A 35 3.69 -7.96 -1.88
CA LYS A 35 4.08 -8.17 -3.28
C LYS A 35 4.58 -6.88 -3.95
N LYS A 36 3.92 -5.74 -3.70
CA LYS A 36 4.36 -4.42 -4.19
C LYS A 36 5.69 -4.01 -3.56
N LEU A 37 5.83 -4.12 -2.24
CA LEU A 37 7.07 -3.80 -1.52
C LEU A 37 8.24 -4.66 -2.00
N ASN A 38 8.03 -5.96 -2.20
CA ASN A 38 9.05 -6.88 -2.69
C ASN A 38 9.50 -6.51 -4.12
N LYS A 39 8.56 -6.16 -5.01
CA LYS A 39 8.87 -5.61 -6.34
C LYS A 39 9.74 -4.36 -6.22
N LEU A 40 9.36 -3.41 -5.36
CA LEU A 40 10.13 -2.17 -5.17
C LEU A 40 11.54 -2.45 -4.64
N CYS A 41 11.70 -3.34 -3.65
CA CYS A 41 13.02 -3.73 -3.15
C CYS A 41 13.92 -4.34 -4.24
N ASN A 42 13.36 -5.10 -5.19
CA ASN A 42 14.13 -5.66 -6.31
C ASN A 42 14.44 -4.64 -7.42
N GLN A 43 13.63 -3.59 -7.55
CA GLN A 43 13.84 -2.54 -8.54
C GLN A 43 14.76 -1.42 -8.04
N LEU A 44 14.87 -1.25 -6.72
CA LEU A 44 15.72 -0.22 -6.13
C LEU A 44 17.16 -0.74 -6.01
N ASP A 45 18.06 -0.13 -6.78
CA ASP A 45 19.49 -0.28 -6.58
C ASP A 45 20.02 0.96 -5.84
N PRO A 46 20.58 0.82 -4.62
CA PRO A 46 20.99 1.96 -3.81
C PRO A 46 22.21 2.72 -4.36
N TYR A 47 22.90 2.18 -5.37
CA TYR A 47 24.02 2.83 -6.05
C TYR A 47 23.58 3.56 -7.32
N LEU A 48 22.32 3.42 -7.73
CA LEU A 48 21.77 4.04 -8.91
C LEU A 48 20.71 5.10 -8.56
N PRO A 49 20.55 6.12 -9.41
CA PRO A 49 19.45 7.07 -9.26
C PRO A 49 18.10 6.36 -9.40
N ILE A 50 17.14 6.73 -8.56
CA ILE A 50 15.80 6.14 -8.55
C ILE A 50 14.98 6.71 -9.73
N PRO A 51 14.46 5.88 -10.65
CA PRO A 51 13.66 6.36 -11.77
C PRO A 51 12.32 6.94 -11.30
N GLU A 52 11.79 7.91 -12.05
CA GLU A 52 10.58 8.65 -11.68
C GLU A 52 9.35 7.75 -11.48
N ASP A 53 9.17 6.71 -12.29
CA ASP A 53 8.15 5.67 -12.11
C ASP A 53 8.23 5.03 -10.71
N THR A 54 9.43 4.63 -10.28
CA THR A 54 9.64 4.05 -8.96
C THR A 54 9.42 5.08 -7.86
N GLN A 55 9.79 6.36 -8.07
CA GLN A 55 9.47 7.42 -7.11
C GLN A 55 7.96 7.59 -6.92
N ALA A 56 7.16 7.47 -7.97
CA ALA A 56 5.71 7.53 -7.89
C ALA A 56 5.14 6.36 -7.07
N GLU A 57 5.62 5.13 -7.29
CA GLU A 57 5.24 3.96 -6.49
C GLU A 57 5.67 4.13 -5.02
N LEU A 58 6.85 4.69 -4.75
CA LEU A 58 7.33 4.94 -3.38
C LEU A 58 6.48 5.96 -2.61
N ARG A 59 5.90 6.94 -3.30
CA ARG A 59 4.97 7.90 -2.69
C ARG A 59 3.69 7.23 -2.18
N GLU A 60 3.25 6.12 -2.79
CA GLU A 60 2.12 5.33 -2.27
C GLU A 60 2.41 4.79 -0.85
N PHE A 61 3.70 4.64 -0.50
CA PHE A 61 4.17 4.18 0.81
C PHE A 61 4.65 5.33 1.72
N HIS A 62 4.26 6.57 1.43
CA HIS A 62 4.68 7.77 2.15
C HIS A 62 6.20 8.01 2.15
N ILE A 63 6.93 7.44 1.19
CA ILE A 63 8.35 7.72 0.96
C ILE A 63 8.43 8.86 -0.04
N THR A 64 8.74 10.06 0.45
CA THR A 64 8.83 11.29 -0.34
C THR A 64 10.23 11.86 -0.42
N ASP A 65 11.14 11.39 0.43
CA ASP A 65 12.54 11.79 0.42
C ASP A 65 13.33 10.84 -0.47
N PHE A 66 13.78 11.34 -1.62
CA PHE A 66 14.55 10.59 -2.62
C PHE A 66 16.05 10.93 -2.61
N PHE A 67 16.50 11.66 -1.58
CA PHE A 67 17.86 12.20 -1.52
C PHE A 67 18.89 11.11 -1.20
N ASP A 68 18.54 10.19 -0.30
CA ASP A 68 19.42 9.10 0.13
C ASP A 68 18.82 7.72 -0.21
N PRO A 69 19.28 7.06 -1.29
CA PRO A 69 18.72 5.80 -1.75
C PRO A 69 18.94 4.63 -0.77
N PHE A 70 19.97 4.70 0.08
CA PHE A 70 20.21 3.75 1.17
C PHE A 70 19.15 3.84 2.26
N THR A 71 18.80 5.06 2.66
CA THR A 71 17.73 5.30 3.63
C THR A 71 16.39 4.80 3.11
N ILE A 72 16.14 4.93 1.82
CA ILE A 72 14.91 4.47 1.18
C ILE A 72 14.85 2.95 1.12
N THR A 73 15.94 2.29 0.67
CA THR A 73 16.01 0.83 0.66
C THR A 73 15.83 0.27 2.07
N ASN A 74 16.46 0.88 3.08
CA ASN A 74 16.30 0.44 4.46
C ASN A 74 14.86 0.62 4.98
N LYS A 75 14.22 1.76 4.68
CA LYS A 75 12.80 1.98 5.03
C LYS A 75 11.87 0.96 4.36
N LEU A 76 12.11 0.64 3.08
CA LEU A 76 11.35 -0.36 2.35
C LEU A 76 11.50 -1.75 2.95
N LEU A 77 12.73 -2.13 3.32
CA LEU A 77 13.01 -3.40 3.98
C LEU A 77 12.24 -3.51 5.29
N VAL A 78 12.32 -2.50 6.15
CA VAL A 78 11.57 -2.47 7.42
C VAL A 78 10.06 -2.56 7.19
N LEU A 79 9.51 -1.82 6.21
CA LEU A 79 8.08 -1.88 5.87
C LEU A 79 7.67 -3.26 5.35
N LEU A 80 8.55 -3.93 4.61
CA LEU A 80 8.32 -5.26 4.08
C LEU A 80 8.32 -6.29 5.21
N GLU A 81 9.33 -6.26 6.08
CA GLU A 81 9.45 -7.14 7.25
C GLU A 81 8.24 -7.00 8.18
N ASP A 82 7.85 -5.76 8.51
CA ASP A 82 6.67 -5.46 9.33
C ASP A 82 5.37 -5.99 8.69
N SER A 83 5.23 -5.84 7.37
CA SER A 83 4.04 -6.35 6.66
C SER A 83 4.01 -7.88 6.62
N ILE A 84 5.16 -8.55 6.50
CA ILE A 84 5.27 -10.02 6.54
C ILE A 84 4.95 -10.54 7.94
N GLU A 85 5.49 -9.91 8.99
CA GLU A 85 5.20 -10.27 10.38
C GLU A 85 3.70 -10.11 10.69
N GLU A 86 3.08 -9.01 10.24
CA GLU A 86 1.64 -8.79 10.40
C GLU A 86 0.81 -9.86 9.67
N LEU A 87 1.23 -10.25 8.46
CA LEU A 87 0.59 -11.32 7.71
C LEU A 87 0.68 -12.66 8.48
N HIS A 88 1.86 -13.05 8.93
CA HIS A 88 2.07 -14.30 9.70
C HIS A 88 1.21 -14.33 10.97
N LYS A 89 1.14 -13.19 11.68
CA LYS A 89 0.33 -13.03 12.88
C LYS A 89 -1.17 -13.21 12.60
N LEU A 90 -1.66 -12.73 11.44
CA LEU A 90 -3.05 -12.89 11.03
C LEU A 90 -3.36 -14.29 10.48
N GLU A 91 -2.40 -14.95 9.82
CA GLU A 91 -2.54 -16.33 9.35
C GLU A 91 -2.42 -17.36 10.48
N GLY A 92 -2.03 -16.93 11.68
CA GLY A 92 -1.96 -17.81 12.85
C GLY A 92 -0.79 -18.78 12.81
N HIS A 93 0.32 -18.42 12.14
CA HIS A 93 1.61 -19.06 12.34
C HIS A 93 2.33 -18.36 13.49
N PRO A 94 2.22 -18.84 14.75
CA PRO A 94 3.16 -18.44 15.77
C PRO A 94 4.51 -19.03 15.36
N ASP A 95 5.44 -18.18 14.91
CA ASP A 95 6.84 -18.54 14.77
C ASP A 95 7.28 -19.28 16.05
N THR A 96 7.42 -20.59 15.93
CA THR A 96 7.88 -21.45 17.01
C THR A 96 9.36 -21.16 17.17
N LYS A 97 9.64 -20.40 18.22
CA LYS A 97 10.93 -20.12 18.84
C LYS A 97 11.99 -21.22 18.65
#